data_AF-A0A962I3S2-F1
#
_entry.id   AF-A0A962I3S2-F1
#
_cell.length_a   1.000
_cell.length_b   1.000
_cell.length_c   1.000
_cell.angle_alpha   90.00
_cell.angle_beta   90.00
_cell.angle_gamma   90.00
#
_symmetry.space_group_name_H-M   'P 1'
#
loop_
_entity.id
_entity.type
_entity.pdbx_description
1 polymer ?
#
loop_
_entity_poly.entity_id
_entity_poly.type
_entity_poly.pdbx_seq_one_letter_code
_entity_poly.pdbx_strand_id
1 'polypeptide(L)'
;MDSEDWLQSDTGPIRIRAEHIVDHQAPTKPGDCGYHYDFVVYRFSQPGRELLARSYADTAERVSLLNLTVDGVVRPLTESDLREALVQRAAAHLHALGKRQFCWFDGLGGCYRDWSPSSGSAAPD
;
A
#
# COMPACT_ATOMS: atom_id res chain seq x y z
N MET A 1 11.30 12.08 40.73
CA MET A 1 9.98 12.28 40.06
C MET A 1 10.37 12.70 38.67
N ASP A 2 10.75 11.70 37.89
CA ASP A 2 11.51 11.88 36.66
C ASP A 2 10.58 11.44 35.55
N SER A 3 9.88 12.44 35.02
CA SER A 3 9.08 12.32 33.80
C SER A 3 10.04 12.04 32.65
N GLU A 4 10.30 10.77 32.39
CA GLU A 4 10.90 10.36 31.13
C GLU A 4 9.80 10.47 30.06
N ASP A 5 9.81 11.63 29.42
CA ASP A 5 9.17 11.93 28.15
C ASP A 5 9.72 10.97 27.09
N TRP A 6 9.23 9.73 27.09
CA TRP A 6 9.46 8.77 26.02
C TRP A 6 8.64 9.24 24.82
N LEU A 7 9.19 10.21 24.07
CA LEU A 7 8.89 10.40 22.66
C LEU A 7 9.21 9.07 21.96
N GLN A 8 8.24 8.15 21.99
CA GLN A 8 8.20 6.97 21.15
C GLN A 8 8.37 7.49 19.73
N SER A 9 9.58 7.35 19.21
CA SER A 9 9.87 7.80 17.86
C SER A 9 8.95 7.00 16.95
N ASP A 10 8.01 7.68 16.30
CA ASP A 10 7.09 7.14 15.29
C ASP A 10 7.88 6.46 14.13
N THR A 11 9.20 6.64 14.12
CA THR A 11 10.22 6.02 13.29
C THR A 11 10.58 4.57 13.69
N GLY A 12 9.62 3.78 14.15
CA GLY A 12 9.84 2.34 14.36
C GLY A 12 10.20 1.59 13.07
N PRO A 13 10.83 0.39 13.17
CA PRO A 13 11.08 -0.45 12.00
C PRO A 13 9.75 -0.83 11.32
N ILE A 14 9.65 -0.61 10.01
CA ILE A 14 8.50 -1.08 9.24
C ILE A 14 8.69 -2.58 9.01
N ARG A 15 7.69 -3.36 9.36
CA ARG A 15 7.59 -4.76 8.95
C ARG A 15 6.92 -4.82 7.59
N ILE A 16 7.57 -5.49 6.65
CA ILE A 16 7.05 -5.66 5.28
C ILE A 16 6.73 -7.13 5.08
N ARG A 17 5.53 -7.43 4.58
CA ARG A 17 5.13 -8.77 4.12
C ARG A 17 4.59 -8.66 2.70
N ALA A 18 4.99 -9.59 1.85
CA ALA A 18 4.45 -9.75 0.51
C ALA A 18 3.90 -11.17 0.38
N GLU A 19 2.68 -11.29 -0.13
CA GLU A 19 2.00 -12.57 -0.34
C GLU A 19 1.49 -12.63 -1.77
N HIS A 20 1.84 -13.69 -2.49
CA HIS A 20 1.33 -13.97 -3.83
C HIS A 20 0.02 -14.75 -3.73
N ILE A 21 -1.03 -14.22 -4.37
CA ILE A 21 -2.38 -14.76 -4.33
C ILE A 21 -2.84 -14.98 -5.77
N VAL A 22 -3.20 -16.23 -6.05
CA VAL A 22 -3.86 -16.62 -7.31
C VAL A 22 -5.25 -17.10 -6.96
N ASP A 23 -6.26 -16.33 -7.34
CA ASP A 23 -7.66 -16.62 -7.11
C ASP A 23 -8.37 -16.77 -8.45
N HIS A 24 -8.91 -17.95 -8.71
CA HIS A 24 -9.53 -18.24 -9.99
C HIS A 24 -10.70 -19.20 -9.82
N GLN A 25 -11.70 -19.00 -10.67
CA GLN A 25 -12.83 -19.89 -10.78
C GLN A 25 -13.07 -20.19 -12.24
N ALA A 26 -12.97 -21.46 -12.59
CA ALA A 26 -13.33 -21.93 -13.92
C ALA A 26 -14.84 -21.76 -14.15
N PRO A 27 -15.27 -21.47 -15.39
CA PRO A 27 -16.68 -21.43 -15.71
C PRO A 27 -17.28 -22.83 -15.50
N THR A 28 -18.41 -22.89 -14.77
CA THR A 28 -19.03 -24.17 -14.42
C THR A 28 -20.01 -24.67 -15.48
N LYS A 29 -20.46 -23.78 -16.36
CA LYS A 29 -21.41 -24.08 -17.45
C LYS A 29 -21.03 -23.32 -18.73
N PRO A 30 -21.42 -23.82 -19.91
CA PRO A 30 -21.29 -23.06 -21.16
C PRO A 30 -22.02 -21.72 -21.04
N GLY A 31 -21.29 -20.62 -21.26
CA GLY A 31 -21.83 -19.26 -21.13
C GLY A 31 -21.53 -18.58 -19.79
N ASP A 32 -21.01 -19.30 -18.79
CA ASP A 32 -20.48 -18.65 -17.58
C ASP A 32 -19.14 -17.98 -17.89
N CYS A 33 -18.92 -16.80 -17.31
CA CYS A 33 -17.60 -16.19 -17.26
C CYS A 33 -16.84 -16.74 -16.05
N GLY A 34 -15.73 -17.44 -16.30
CA GLY A 34 -14.73 -17.66 -15.25
C GLY A 34 -13.97 -16.38 -14.93
N TYR A 35 -13.33 -16.33 -13.77
CA TYR A 35 -12.38 -15.27 -13.44
C TYR A 35 -11.01 -15.86 -13.09
N HIS A 36 -9.97 -15.08 -13.33
CA HIS A 36 -8.61 -15.39 -12.96
C HIS A 36 -7.93 -14.11 -12.49
N TYR A 37 -7.62 -14.04 -11.20
CA TYR A 37 -6.90 -12.96 -10.57
C TYR A 37 -5.56 -13.47 -10.06
N ASP A 38 -4.50 -12.83 -10.53
CA ASP A 38 -3.14 -13.07 -10.05
C ASP A 38 -2.59 -11.74 -9.54
N PHE A 39 -2.31 -11.66 -8.23
CA PHE A 39 -1.80 -10.45 -7.60
C PHE A 39 -0.92 -10.72 -6.39
N VAL A 40 -0.08 -9.76 -6.08
CA VAL A 40 0.73 -9.71 -4.85
C VAL A 40 0.14 -8.66 -3.92
N VAL A 41 -0.11 -9.05 -2.67
CA VAL A 41 -0.52 -8.16 -1.58
C VAL A 41 0.69 -7.81 -0.74
N TYR A 42 0.95 -6.52 -0.56
CA TYR A 42 1.98 -5.98 0.30
C TYR A 42 1.35 -5.39 1.56
N ARG A 43 1.89 -5.75 2.72
CA ARG A 43 1.50 -5.22 4.03
C ARG A 43 2.70 -4.54 4.66
N PHE A 44 2.53 -3.26 5.00
CA PHE A 44 3.52 -2.45 5.70
C PHE A 44 2.99 -2.10 7.07
N SER A 45 3.53 -2.74 8.11
CA SER A 45 3.04 -2.58 9.48
C SER A 45 4.06 -1.82 10.34
N GLN A 46 3.55 -0.88 11.13
CA GLN A 46 4.23 -0.18 12.22
C GLN A 46 3.34 -0.24 13.48
N PRO A 47 3.87 0.07 14.67
CA PRO A 47 3.04 0.17 15.87
C PRO A 47 1.83 1.09 15.62
N GLY A 48 0.62 0.58 15.85
CA GLY A 48 -0.64 1.33 15.67
C GLY A 48 -1.08 1.56 14.22
N ARG A 49 -0.29 1.18 13.21
CA ARG A 49 -0.59 1.52 11.79
C ARG A 49 -0.24 0.38 10.83
N GLU A 50 -1.12 0.13 9.86
CA GLU A 50 -0.86 -0.85 8.79
C GLU A 50 -1.36 -0.35 7.45
N LEU A 51 -0.49 -0.30 6.44
CA LEU A 51 -0.84 0.03 5.06
C LEU A 51 -0.94 -1.25 4.22
N LEU A 52 -2.04 -1.36 3.48
CA LEU A 52 -2.28 -2.44 2.52
C LEU A 52 -2.13 -1.93 1.09
N ALA A 53 -1.32 -2.62 0.30
CA ALA A 53 -1.14 -2.36 -1.12
C ALA A 53 -1.28 -3.66 -1.94
N ARG A 54 -1.67 -3.54 -3.20
CA ARG A 54 -1.85 -4.67 -4.11
C ARG A 54 -1.30 -4.35 -5.49
N SER A 55 -0.61 -5.30 -6.10
CA SER A 55 -0.12 -5.20 -7.49
C SER A 55 -0.54 -6.45 -8.24
N TYR A 56 -1.18 -6.30 -9.39
CA TYR A 56 -1.57 -7.45 -10.20
C TYR A 56 -0.40 -7.91 -11.09
N ALA A 57 -0.36 -9.20 -11.42
CA ALA A 57 0.71 -9.78 -12.23
C ALA A 57 0.71 -9.26 -13.68
N ASP A 58 -0.47 -8.99 -14.24
CA ASP A 58 -0.67 -8.39 -15.57
C ASP A 58 -0.23 -6.92 -15.64
N THR A 59 -0.29 -6.20 -14.52
CA THR A 59 0.13 -4.80 -14.37
C THR A 59 1.26 -4.69 -13.35
N ALA A 60 2.33 -5.46 -13.59
CA ALA A 60 3.44 -5.59 -12.66
C ALA A 60 4.15 -4.26 -12.30
N GLU A 61 4.04 -3.21 -13.11
CA GLU A 61 4.59 -1.88 -12.80
C GLU A 61 3.66 -1.02 -11.93
N ARG A 62 2.39 -1.42 -11.81
CA ARG A 62 1.34 -0.69 -11.09
C ARG A 62 1.07 -1.31 -9.72
N VAL A 63 0.88 -0.45 -8.74
CA VAL A 63 0.49 -0.83 -7.38
C VAL A 63 -0.63 0.08 -6.89
N SER A 64 -1.64 -0.53 -6.30
CA SER A 64 -2.82 0.11 -5.73
C SER A 64 -2.73 0.11 -4.21
N LEU A 65 -2.69 1.29 -3.59
CA LEU A 65 -2.87 1.45 -2.15
C LEU A 65 -4.36 1.33 -1.84
N LEU A 66 -4.71 0.36 -1.00
CA LEU A 66 -6.09 -0.04 -0.76
C LEU A 66 -6.69 0.64 0.47
N ASN A 67 -6.02 0.52 1.61
CA ASN A 67 -6.49 1.06 2.87
C ASN A 67 -5.34 1.27 3.86
N LEU A 68 -5.62 2.10 4.85
CA LEU A 68 -4.77 2.31 6.02
C LEU A 68 -5.57 1.88 7.25
N THR A 69 -4.97 1.04 8.07
CA THR A 69 -5.45 0.69 9.40
C THR A 69 -4.76 1.60 10.40
N VAL A 70 -5.52 2.32 11.22
CA VAL A 70 -5.01 3.16 12.31
C VAL A 70 -5.73 2.75 13.58
N ASP A 71 -4.97 2.36 14.61
CA ASP A 71 -5.49 1.91 15.91
C ASP A 71 -6.56 0.79 15.78
N GLY A 72 -6.36 -0.11 14.81
CA GLY A 72 -7.26 -1.22 14.52
C GLY A 72 -8.48 -0.87 13.66
N VAL A 73 -8.64 0.40 13.27
CA VAL A 73 -9.73 0.86 12.40
C VAL A 73 -9.24 0.96 10.96
N VAL A 74 -9.87 0.18 10.07
CA VAL A 74 -9.58 0.20 8.63
C VAL A 74 -10.33 1.36 7.99
N ARG A 75 -9.61 2.24 7.27
CA ARG A 75 -10.20 3.34 6.51
C ARG A 75 -9.54 3.51 5.13
N PRO A 76 -10.23 4.10 4.14
CA PRO A 76 -9.58 4.53 2.91
C PRO A 76 -8.47 5.55 3.23
N LEU A 77 -7.50 5.64 2.33
CA LEU A 77 -6.46 6.66 2.46
C LEU A 77 -7.08 8.04 2.25
N THR A 78 -6.42 9.06 2.78
CA THR A 78 -6.67 10.46 2.45
C THR A 78 -5.40 11.07 1.87
N GLU A 79 -5.51 12.24 1.23
CA GLU A 79 -4.33 12.94 0.70
C GLU A 79 -3.28 13.25 1.78
N SER A 80 -3.71 13.49 3.02
CA SER A 80 -2.81 13.68 4.17
C SER A 80 -2.03 12.41 4.49
N ASP A 81 -2.68 11.25 4.41
CA ASP A 81 -2.05 9.96 4.68
C ASP A 81 -0.95 9.64 3.66
N LEU A 82 -1.08 10.13 2.42
CA LEU A 82 -0.04 9.97 1.40
C LEU A 82 1.27 10.67 1.77
N ARG A 83 1.23 11.67 2.64
CA ARG A 83 2.42 12.40 3.12
C ARG A 83 3.02 11.79 4.38
N GLU A 84 2.36 10.78 4.97
CA GLU A 84 2.84 10.09 6.17
C GLU A 84 4.13 9.32 5.90
N ALA A 85 5.00 9.24 6.91
CA ALA A 85 6.28 8.55 6.82
C ALA A 85 6.14 7.07 6.46
N LEU A 86 5.09 6.39 6.96
CA LEU A 86 4.78 5.00 6.63
C LEU A 86 4.53 4.83 5.13
N VAL A 87 3.69 5.69 4.55
CA VAL A 87 3.29 5.60 3.14
C VAL A 87 4.45 5.97 2.22
N GLN A 88 5.24 6.98 2.58
CA GLN A 88 6.45 7.35 1.84
C GLN A 88 7.50 6.24 1.83
N ARG A 89 7.75 5.60 2.99
CA ARG A 89 8.69 4.47 3.08
C ARG A 89 8.19 3.23 2.35
N ALA A 90 6.89 2.95 2.42
CA ALA A 90 6.27 1.87 1.65
C ALA A 90 6.40 2.11 0.15
N ALA A 91 6.13 3.33 -0.31
CA ALA A 91 6.27 3.71 -1.71
C ALA A 91 7.73 3.62 -2.18
N ALA A 92 8.70 4.06 -1.37
CA ALA A 92 10.12 3.90 -1.67
C ALA A 92 10.52 2.43 -1.81
N HIS A 93 10.01 1.55 -0.94
CA HIS A 93 10.26 0.11 -1.05
C HIS A 93 9.65 -0.49 -2.32
N LEU A 94 8.39 -0.16 -2.63
CA LEU A 94 7.71 -0.60 -3.84
C LEU A 94 8.41 -0.08 -5.10
N HIS A 95 8.91 1.16 -5.07
CA HIS A 95 9.69 1.73 -6.15
C HIS A 95 11.01 0.97 -6.37
N ALA A 96 11.71 0.60 -5.30
CA ALA A 96 12.91 -0.25 -5.38
C ALA A 96 12.61 -1.64 -5.96
N LEU A 97 11.39 -2.15 -5.79
CA LEU A 97 10.90 -3.39 -6.42
C LEU A 97 10.47 -3.21 -7.88
N GLY A 98 10.59 -2.01 -8.45
CA GLY A 98 10.22 -1.70 -9.83
C GLY A 98 8.78 -1.22 -10.02
N LYS A 99 8.01 -1.00 -8.95
CA LYS A 99 6.66 -0.42 -9.04
C LYS A 99 6.77 1.08 -9.28
N ARG A 100 6.36 1.53 -10.47
CA ARG A 100 6.50 2.93 -10.91
C ARG A 100 5.19 3.70 -10.89
N GLN A 101 4.07 3.00 -11.03
CA GLN A 101 2.75 3.60 -11.09
C GLN A 101 2.02 3.32 -9.78
N PHE A 102 1.78 4.38 -9.00
CA PHE A 102 1.02 4.27 -7.76
C PHE A 102 -0.37 4.84 -7.98
N CYS A 103 -1.37 4.09 -7.58
CA CYS A 103 -2.73 4.60 -7.49
C CYS A 103 -3.30 4.28 -6.10
N TRP A 104 -4.25 5.07 -5.62
CA TRP A 104 -4.84 4.86 -4.30
C TRP A 104 -6.35 4.96 -4.34
N PHE A 105 -7.00 4.25 -3.43
CA PHE A 105 -8.45 4.24 -3.28
C PHE A 105 -8.88 5.30 -2.25
N ASP A 106 -9.63 6.29 -2.70
CA ASP A 106 -10.05 7.45 -1.89
C ASP A 106 -11.40 7.26 -1.17
N GLY A 107 -12.12 6.17 -1.48
CA GLY A 107 -13.45 5.89 -0.95
C GLY A 107 -14.56 6.87 -1.38
N LEU A 108 -14.27 7.89 -2.19
CA LEU A 108 -15.20 8.99 -2.51
C LEU A 108 -15.89 8.87 -3.87
N GLY A 109 -15.47 7.92 -4.71
CA GLY A 109 -16.10 7.75 -6.03
C GLY A 109 -15.86 6.40 -6.71
N GLY A 110 -15.27 5.43 -6.01
CA GLY A 110 -14.96 4.11 -6.58
C GLY A 110 -13.81 4.11 -7.60
N CYS A 111 -13.21 5.26 -7.90
CA CYS A 111 -12.11 5.40 -8.85
C CYS A 111 -10.75 5.51 -8.12
N TYR A 112 -9.75 4.80 -8.66
CA TYR A 112 -8.37 4.95 -8.21
C TYR A 112 -7.81 6.28 -8.69
N ARG A 113 -7.14 7.02 -7.82
CA ARG A 113 -6.42 8.24 -8.20
C ARG A 113 -4.94 7.94 -8.37
N ASP A 114 -4.36 8.45 -9.45
CA ASP A 114 -2.91 8.40 -9.64
C ASP A 114 -2.22 9.25 -8.57
N TRP A 115 -1.12 8.72 -8.05
CA TRP A 115 -0.29 9.40 -7.08
C TRP A 115 1.18 9.17 -7.44
N SER A 116 1.99 10.20 -7.26
CA SER A 116 3.44 10.08 -7.33
C SER A 116 3.98 10.34 -5.93
N PRO A 117 4.69 9.38 -5.31
CA PRO A 117 5.40 9.66 -4.08
C PRO A 117 6.34 10.83 -4.35
N SER A 118 6.36 11.80 -3.44
CA SER A 118 7.31 12.90 -3.50
C SER A 118 8.71 12.28 -3.44
N SER A 119 9.36 12.17 -4.59
CA SER A 119 10.78 11.84 -4.68
C SER A 119 11.49 12.82 -3.77
N GLY A 120 11.97 12.34 -2.61
CA GLY A 120 12.87 13.12 -1.78
C GLY A 120 13.97 13.65 -2.68
N SER A 121 14.08 14.98 -2.73
CA SER A 121 15.10 15.68 -3.50
C SER A 121 16.47 15.16 -3.08
N ALA A 122 17.01 14.22 -3.86
CA ALA A 122 18.44 13.96 -3.88
C ALA A 122 19.04 15.00 -4.82
N ALA A 123 19.43 16.14 -4.26
CA ALA A 123 20.38 17.03 -4.90
C ALA A 123 21.73 16.30 -5.00
N PRO A 124 22.36 16.21 -6.18
CA PRO A 124 23.80 16.11 -6.26
C PRO A 124 24.41 17.51 -6.43
N ASP A 125 25.53 17.68 -5.73
CA ASP A 125 26.48 18.79 -5.69
C ASP A 125 26.89 19.34 -7.07
#